data_AF-A0A9W4WEL7-F1
#
_entry.id   AF-A0A9W4WEL7-F1
#
_cell.length_a   1.000
_cell.length_b   1.000
_cell.length_c   1.000
_cell.angle_alpha   90.00
_cell.angle_beta   90.00
_cell.angle_gamma   90.00
#
_symmetry.space_group_name_H-M   'P 1'
#
loop_
_entity.id
_entity.type
_entity.pdbx_description
1 polymer ?
#
loop_
_entity_poly.entity_id
_entity_poly.type
_entity_poly.pdbx_seq_one_letter_code
_entity_poly.pdbx_strand_id
1 'polypeptide(L)'
;MHEIYGPIVRINPDEVHCNDPEFVEAIYANGAKKRNKSEMFVAGFANDLRNGGFGTVDHAHHKLRRAAASKYFSRTQIQELDWVIKPLSAKIGLLMETVKIKLPELVRQTKARHENGIKRDRVTVLHSLLESDLPPEELTVKRLAGEANVFLSAGTETTASALTICTYHLLRNPDAVAKIRAELATVNADPKELPSWATLKASHISTLVAPDEDVVYQGTWTPPGGSAPVDVSHVIPRGYAYGMSAYIMHTDERLFPEPSKFLPERWLDENGQRKKGLERFLLTFSKGSRQCLGMQLAYCELHVAVAAVVLRALPYMRLYETTDVDVEYDFDLAVSMPKKGSKGVRLEMI
;
A
#
# COMPACT_ATOMS: atom_id res chain seq x y z
N MET A 1 -7.32 -13.29 20.00
CA MET A 1 -8.76 -13.54 19.73
C MET A 1 -8.93 -14.83 18.94
N HIS A 2 -8.36 -14.94 17.74
CA HIS A 2 -8.43 -16.15 16.91
C HIS A 2 -7.92 -17.41 17.62
N GLU A 3 -6.92 -17.30 18.50
CA GLU A 3 -6.45 -18.45 19.29
C GLU A 3 -7.57 -19.07 20.15
N ILE A 4 -8.50 -18.25 20.63
CA ILE A 4 -9.58 -18.64 21.56
C ILE A 4 -10.85 -19.04 20.81
N TYR A 5 -11.19 -18.34 19.72
CA TYR A 5 -12.51 -18.40 19.09
C TYR A 5 -12.52 -18.99 17.67
N GLY A 6 -11.37 -19.35 17.11
CA GLY A 6 -11.28 -19.98 15.79
C GLY A 6 -10.95 -19.02 14.63
N PRO A 7 -10.91 -19.54 13.40
CA PRO A 7 -10.41 -18.84 12.22
C PRO A 7 -11.29 -17.68 11.74
N ILE A 8 -12.52 -17.61 12.23
CA ILE A 8 -13.55 -16.62 11.91
C ILE A 8 -14.07 -16.01 13.21
N VAL A 9 -13.91 -14.70 13.40
CA VAL A 9 -14.38 -13.99 14.62
C VAL A 9 -15.15 -12.73 14.26
N ARG A 10 -16.30 -12.49 14.92
CA ARG A 10 -17.02 -11.21 14.81
C ARG A 10 -16.28 -10.16 15.66
N ILE A 11 -15.87 -9.05 15.07
CA ILE A 11 -15.07 -8.00 15.74
C ILE A 11 -15.88 -6.75 16.12
N ASN A 12 -16.98 -6.50 15.42
CA ASN A 12 -17.99 -5.49 15.75
C ASN A 12 -19.37 -6.01 15.27
N PRO A 13 -20.50 -5.32 15.49
CA PRO A 13 -21.83 -5.85 15.15
C PRO A 13 -21.97 -6.36 13.71
N ASP A 14 -21.32 -5.71 12.75
CA ASP A 14 -21.54 -5.87 11.31
C ASP A 14 -20.30 -6.42 10.55
N GLU A 15 -19.21 -6.75 11.26
CA GLU A 15 -17.93 -7.15 10.67
C GLU A 15 -17.34 -8.44 11.25
N VAL A 16 -16.82 -9.27 10.35
CA VAL A 16 -16.20 -10.57 10.65
C VAL A 16 -14.75 -10.58 10.15
N HIS A 17 -13.80 -10.84 11.04
CA HIS A 17 -12.39 -10.99 10.70
C HIS A 17 -12.01 -12.46 10.52
N CYS A 18 -11.16 -12.74 9.54
CA CYS A 18 -10.58 -14.05 9.25
C CYS A 18 -9.06 -14.02 9.40
N ASN A 19 -8.45 -15.11 9.90
CA ASN A 19 -6.99 -15.28 9.88
C ASN A 19 -6.53 -16.57 9.16
N ASP A 20 -7.40 -17.17 8.34
CA ASP A 20 -7.04 -18.32 7.51
C ASP A 20 -6.38 -17.86 6.18
N PRO A 21 -5.12 -18.25 5.92
CA PRO A 21 -4.41 -17.90 4.68
C PRO A 21 -5.08 -18.38 3.40
N GLU A 22 -5.84 -19.48 3.43
CA GLU A 22 -6.51 -20.01 2.24
C GLU A 22 -7.79 -19.24 1.88
N PHE A 23 -8.36 -18.51 2.84
CA PHE A 23 -9.55 -17.68 2.61
C PHE A 23 -9.24 -16.37 1.85
N VAL A 24 -7.96 -16.05 1.61
CA VAL A 24 -7.48 -14.89 0.83
C VAL A 24 -8.27 -14.68 -0.47
N GLU A 25 -8.55 -15.75 -1.22
CA GLU A 25 -9.19 -15.64 -2.53
C GLU A 25 -10.70 -15.38 -2.45
N ALA A 26 -11.35 -15.79 -1.35
CA ALA A 26 -12.77 -15.49 -1.08
C ALA A 26 -12.98 -14.03 -0.67
N ILE A 27 -12.05 -13.45 0.10
CA ILE A 27 -12.02 -12.03 0.46
C ILE A 27 -11.68 -11.17 -0.76
N TYR A 28 -10.49 -11.37 -1.34
CA TYR A 28 -9.97 -10.44 -2.34
C TYR A 28 -10.47 -10.66 -3.78
N ALA A 29 -11.19 -11.76 -4.03
CA ALA A 29 -11.99 -12.00 -5.23
C ALA A 29 -11.25 -11.78 -6.57
N ASN A 30 -10.56 -12.83 -7.03
CA ASN A 30 -10.00 -12.89 -8.37
C ASN A 30 -11.12 -12.96 -9.44
N GLY A 31 -10.87 -12.38 -10.62
CA GLY A 31 -11.76 -12.49 -11.79
C GLY A 31 -13.03 -11.62 -11.70
N ALA A 32 -14.19 -12.23 -11.98
CA ALA A 32 -15.45 -11.53 -12.24
C ALA A 32 -16.30 -11.23 -10.98
N LYS A 33 -15.94 -11.76 -9.81
CA LYS A 33 -16.71 -11.56 -8.57
C LYS A 33 -16.71 -10.09 -8.15
N LYS A 34 -17.90 -9.51 -7.97
CA LYS A 34 -18.08 -8.16 -7.44
C LYS A 34 -17.80 -8.16 -5.93
N ARG A 35 -17.19 -7.07 -5.45
CA ARG A 35 -16.92 -6.80 -4.04
C ARG A 35 -17.09 -5.30 -3.77
N ASN A 36 -18.07 -4.98 -2.94
CA ASN A 36 -18.29 -3.64 -2.42
C ASN A 36 -17.33 -3.36 -1.25
N LYS A 37 -17.24 -2.11 -0.80
CA LYS A 37 -16.64 -1.79 0.50
C LYS A 37 -17.74 -1.77 1.56
N SER A 38 -17.39 -2.03 2.82
CA SER A 38 -18.29 -1.72 3.93
C SER A 38 -18.60 -0.22 3.98
N GLU A 39 -19.87 0.14 4.10
CA GLU A 39 -20.27 1.54 4.26
C GLU A 39 -19.77 2.11 5.59
N MET A 40 -19.80 1.32 6.67
CA MET A 40 -19.26 1.70 7.97
C MET A 40 -17.75 1.97 7.88
N PHE A 41 -17.00 1.12 7.19
CA PHE A 41 -15.56 1.34 6.94
C PHE A 41 -15.33 2.67 6.18
N VAL A 42 -16.09 2.92 5.11
CA VAL A 42 -15.98 4.17 4.33
C VAL A 42 -16.40 5.40 5.16
N ALA A 43 -17.41 5.28 6.02
CA ALA A 43 -17.94 6.37 6.84
C ALA A 43 -16.89 6.94 7.83
N GLY A 44 -15.94 6.12 8.29
CA GLY A 44 -14.84 6.55 9.16
C GLY A 44 -13.85 7.54 8.52
N PHE A 45 -13.88 7.73 7.19
CA PHE A 45 -12.94 8.61 6.50
C PHE A 45 -13.48 10.05 6.29
N ALA A 46 -12.55 11.00 6.19
CA ALA A 46 -12.86 12.40 5.88
C ALA A 46 -13.65 12.53 4.56
N ASN A 47 -14.53 13.54 4.49
CA ASN A 47 -15.48 13.70 3.38
C ASN A 47 -14.79 13.71 2.01
N ASP A 48 -13.65 14.38 1.87
CA ASP A 48 -12.95 14.48 0.57
C ASP A 48 -12.36 13.15 0.09
N LEU A 49 -11.93 12.28 1.02
CA LEU A 49 -11.53 10.89 0.71
C LEU A 49 -12.74 10.02 0.35
N ARG A 50 -13.90 10.27 0.99
CA ARG A 50 -15.19 9.62 0.66
C ARG A 50 -15.69 9.98 -0.74
N ASN A 51 -15.50 11.23 -1.17
CA ASN A 51 -15.85 11.67 -2.53
C ASN A 51 -14.90 11.08 -3.59
N GLY A 52 -13.67 10.70 -3.20
CA GLY A 52 -12.66 10.08 -4.07
C GLY A 52 -12.94 8.63 -4.48
N GLY A 53 -12.11 8.08 -5.38
CA GLY A 53 -12.12 6.68 -5.80
C GLY A 53 -11.94 5.72 -4.62
N PHE A 54 -11.10 6.08 -3.65
CA PHE A 54 -10.93 5.29 -2.42
C PHE A 54 -12.25 5.10 -1.65
N GLY A 55 -13.06 6.15 -1.53
CA GLY A 55 -14.34 6.12 -0.82
C GLY A 55 -15.49 5.45 -1.57
N THR A 56 -15.27 4.98 -2.80
CA THR A 56 -16.37 4.50 -3.65
C THR A 56 -16.82 3.09 -3.21
N VAL A 57 -17.98 3.03 -2.54
CA VAL A 57 -18.58 1.81 -1.98
C VAL A 57 -18.88 0.79 -3.08
N ASP A 58 -19.68 1.17 -4.09
CA ASP A 58 -20.08 0.27 -5.18
C ASP A 58 -18.89 -0.17 -6.05
N HIS A 59 -18.93 -1.43 -6.48
CA HIS A 59 -17.92 -2.07 -7.32
C HIS A 59 -17.88 -1.53 -8.76
N ALA A 60 -19.04 -1.28 -9.38
CA ALA A 60 -19.09 -0.84 -10.78
C ALA A 60 -18.65 0.63 -10.92
N HIS A 61 -19.10 1.51 -10.02
CA HIS A 61 -18.71 2.91 -9.93
C HIS A 61 -17.23 3.05 -9.57
N HIS A 62 -16.72 2.23 -8.65
CA HIS A 62 -15.27 2.14 -8.38
C HIS A 62 -14.50 1.67 -9.62
N LYS A 63 -14.99 0.66 -10.35
CA LYS A 63 -14.35 0.16 -11.58
C LYS A 63 -14.26 1.25 -12.65
N LEU A 64 -15.33 2.04 -12.84
CA LEU A 64 -15.36 3.19 -13.74
C LEU A 64 -14.29 4.23 -13.35
N ARG A 65 -14.31 4.70 -12.10
CA ARG A 65 -13.35 5.67 -11.54
C ARG A 65 -11.90 5.18 -11.66
N ARG A 66 -11.66 3.92 -11.30
CA ARG A 66 -10.35 3.27 -11.39
C ARG A 66 -9.86 3.18 -12.84
N ALA A 67 -10.72 2.83 -13.80
CA ALA A 67 -10.32 2.65 -15.19
C ALA A 67 -9.70 3.93 -15.76
N ALA A 68 -10.35 5.07 -15.56
CA ALA A 68 -9.83 6.38 -16.01
C ALA A 68 -8.46 6.71 -15.39
N ALA A 69 -8.32 6.62 -14.07
CA ALA A 69 -7.07 6.90 -13.38
C ALA A 69 -5.95 5.88 -13.70
N SER A 70 -6.30 4.62 -13.98
CA SER A 70 -5.32 3.54 -14.21
C SER A 70 -4.45 3.71 -15.45
N LYS A 71 -4.89 4.52 -16.43
CA LYS A 71 -4.09 4.90 -17.61
C LYS A 71 -2.74 5.51 -17.18
N TYR A 72 -2.76 6.40 -16.17
CA TYR A 72 -1.59 7.11 -15.64
C TYR A 72 -0.66 6.23 -14.77
N PHE A 73 -1.22 5.28 -14.01
CA PHE A 73 -0.44 4.36 -13.17
C PHE A 73 0.05 3.09 -13.91
N SER A 74 0.06 3.14 -15.25
CA SER A 74 0.65 2.10 -16.10
C SER A 74 2.19 2.16 -16.04
N ARG A 75 2.87 1.02 -16.28
CA ARG A 75 4.35 0.97 -16.24
C ARG A 75 5.00 1.96 -17.21
N THR A 76 4.48 2.05 -18.42
CA THR A 76 4.94 2.98 -19.47
C THR A 76 4.89 4.43 -19.00
N GLN A 77 3.75 4.88 -18.47
CA GLN A 77 3.61 6.24 -17.96
C GLN A 77 4.49 6.51 -16.73
N ILE A 78 4.70 5.52 -15.87
CA ILE A 78 5.59 5.67 -14.69
C ILE A 78 7.07 5.79 -15.09
N GLN A 79 7.49 5.18 -16.20
CA GLN A 79 8.85 5.37 -16.75
C GLN A 79 9.11 6.80 -17.24
N GLU A 80 8.07 7.61 -17.48
CA GLU A 80 8.18 9.03 -17.85
C GLU A 80 8.29 9.97 -16.62
N LEU A 81 8.27 9.44 -15.39
CA LEU A 81 8.20 10.21 -14.13
C LEU A 81 9.54 10.42 -13.40
N ASP A 82 10.68 10.11 -14.04
CA ASP A 82 12.05 10.29 -13.53
C ASP A 82 12.38 11.71 -13.00
N TRP A 83 11.57 12.70 -13.38
CA TRP A 83 11.66 14.09 -12.92
C TRP A 83 10.97 14.35 -11.57
N VAL A 84 10.00 13.53 -11.18
CA VAL A 84 9.21 13.68 -9.94
C VAL A 84 10.01 13.22 -8.71
N ILE A 85 10.95 12.30 -8.89
CA ILE A 85 11.76 11.71 -7.82
C ILE A 85 12.86 12.68 -7.33
N LYS A 86 13.25 13.66 -8.16
CA LYS A 86 14.44 14.50 -7.92
C LYS A 86 14.26 15.63 -6.88
N PRO A 87 13.05 16.20 -6.63
CA PRO A 87 12.85 17.25 -5.62
C PRO A 87 11.88 16.83 -4.49
N LEU A 88 12.18 15.77 -3.72
CA LEU A 88 11.31 15.31 -2.63
C LEU A 88 11.79 15.69 -1.21
N SER A 89 11.53 16.94 -0.78
CA SER A 89 11.14 17.26 0.61
C SER A 89 10.96 18.77 0.86
N ALA A 90 9.83 19.14 1.47
CA ALA A 90 9.69 20.30 2.37
C ALA A 90 8.33 20.28 3.11
N LYS A 91 8.33 19.86 4.38
CA LYS A 91 7.26 20.01 5.39
C LYS A 91 5.93 19.27 5.13
N ILE A 92 5.65 18.26 5.95
CA ILE A 92 4.32 17.60 6.06
C ILE A 92 3.21 18.60 6.48
N GLY A 93 3.53 19.68 7.21
CA GLY A 93 2.57 20.77 7.46
C GLY A 93 2.03 21.44 6.19
N LEU A 94 2.79 21.42 5.09
CA LEU A 94 2.36 21.93 3.79
C LEU A 94 1.30 21.02 3.13
N LEU A 95 1.21 19.74 3.53
CA LEU A 95 0.24 18.78 2.98
C LEU A 95 -1.20 19.20 3.30
N MET A 96 -1.49 19.58 4.55
CA MET A 96 -2.83 20.00 4.98
C MET A 96 -3.28 21.31 4.31
N GLU A 97 -2.37 22.27 4.17
CA GLU A 97 -2.60 23.51 3.41
C GLU A 97 -2.83 23.21 1.91
N THR A 98 -2.02 22.31 1.35
CA THR A 98 -2.13 21.89 -0.05
C THR A 98 -3.46 21.20 -0.32
N VAL A 99 -3.85 20.25 0.52
CA VAL A 99 -5.12 19.51 0.40
C VAL A 99 -6.33 20.44 0.49
N LYS A 100 -6.38 21.33 1.49
CA LYS A 100 -7.58 22.16 1.74
C LYS A 100 -7.68 23.40 0.86
N ILE A 101 -6.57 23.98 0.43
CA ILE A 101 -6.54 25.27 -0.30
C ILE A 101 -6.03 25.11 -1.73
N LYS A 102 -4.88 24.43 -1.92
CA LYS A 102 -4.19 24.40 -3.22
C LYS A 102 -4.76 23.35 -4.18
N LEU A 103 -5.25 22.19 -3.71
CA LEU A 103 -5.80 21.16 -4.59
C LEU A 103 -7.08 21.58 -5.33
N PRO A 104 -8.10 22.20 -4.68
CA PRO A 104 -9.27 22.71 -5.42
C PRO A 104 -8.89 23.74 -6.48
N GLU A 105 -7.92 24.60 -6.19
CA GLU A 105 -7.43 25.62 -7.10
C GLU A 105 -6.59 25.04 -8.25
N LEU A 106 -5.69 24.09 -7.98
CA LEU A 106 -4.94 23.36 -8.99
C LEU A 106 -5.87 22.59 -9.94
N VAL A 107 -6.97 22.03 -9.43
CA VAL A 107 -8.03 21.40 -10.23
C VAL A 107 -8.73 22.43 -11.12
N ARG A 108 -9.13 23.61 -10.59
CA ARG A 108 -9.70 24.69 -11.42
C ARG A 108 -8.74 25.12 -12.53
N GLN A 109 -7.47 25.38 -12.21
CA GLN A 109 -6.46 25.79 -13.18
C GLN A 109 -6.18 24.71 -14.23
N THR A 110 -6.18 23.43 -13.84
CA THR A 110 -5.97 22.32 -14.78
C THR A 110 -7.17 22.17 -15.71
N LYS A 111 -8.39 22.27 -15.18
CA LYS A 111 -9.63 22.24 -15.97
C LYS A 111 -9.72 23.43 -16.93
N ALA A 112 -9.49 24.65 -16.46
CA ALA A 112 -9.47 25.84 -17.30
C ALA A 112 -8.38 25.79 -18.39
N ARG A 113 -7.19 25.23 -18.13
CA ARG A 113 -6.16 25.03 -19.16
C ARG A 113 -6.59 24.03 -20.22
N HIS A 114 -7.21 22.92 -19.81
CA HIS A 114 -7.77 21.92 -20.72
C HIS A 114 -8.91 22.49 -21.58
N GLU A 115 -9.84 23.23 -20.98
CA GLU A 115 -10.97 23.89 -21.67
C GLU A 115 -10.49 24.96 -22.68
N ASN A 116 -9.37 25.64 -22.39
CA ASN A 116 -8.71 26.56 -23.33
C ASN A 116 -7.76 25.86 -24.33
N GLY A 117 -7.76 24.53 -24.42
CA GLY A 117 -6.94 23.77 -25.37
C GLY A 117 -5.43 23.82 -25.13
N ILE A 118 -4.98 24.25 -23.94
CA ILE A 118 -3.57 24.41 -23.59
C ILE A 118 -2.94 23.04 -23.33
N LYS A 119 -2.44 22.43 -24.40
CA LYS A 119 -1.65 21.19 -24.36
C LYS A 119 -0.41 21.37 -23.51
N ARG A 120 0.04 20.28 -22.88
CA ARG A 120 1.28 20.20 -22.09
C ARG A 120 2.19 19.13 -22.68
N ASP A 121 3.51 19.33 -22.56
CA ASP A 121 4.51 18.36 -23.02
C ASP A 121 4.52 17.05 -22.19
N ARG A 122 3.74 16.99 -21.10
CA ARG A 122 3.66 15.85 -20.19
C ARG A 122 2.24 15.66 -19.65
N VAL A 123 1.80 14.41 -19.63
CA VAL A 123 0.54 13.96 -19.05
C VAL A 123 0.61 14.05 -17.52
N THR A 124 -0.53 14.32 -16.89
CA THR A 124 -0.69 14.27 -15.41
C THR A 124 -2.00 13.57 -15.09
N VAL A 125 -2.12 12.95 -13.91
CA VAL A 125 -3.33 12.17 -13.57
C VAL A 125 -4.63 12.97 -13.67
N LEU A 126 -4.62 14.27 -13.32
CA LEU A 126 -5.77 15.15 -13.49
C LEU A 126 -6.11 15.42 -14.96
N HIS A 127 -5.10 15.51 -15.83
CA HIS A 127 -5.28 15.64 -17.29
C HIS A 127 -5.86 14.35 -17.88
N SER A 128 -5.34 13.19 -17.48
CA SER A 128 -5.85 11.87 -17.90
C SER A 128 -7.29 11.61 -17.46
N LEU A 129 -7.73 12.21 -16.34
CA LEU A 129 -9.12 12.17 -15.90
C LEU A 129 -10.02 13.10 -16.74
N LEU A 130 -9.56 14.31 -17.07
CA LEU A 130 -10.30 15.25 -17.92
C LEU A 130 -10.44 14.77 -19.38
N GLU A 131 -9.45 14.02 -19.90
CA GLU A 131 -9.46 13.39 -21.22
C GLU A 131 -10.07 11.98 -21.23
N SER A 132 -10.74 11.57 -20.14
CA SER A 132 -11.33 10.23 -20.05
C SER A 132 -12.83 10.21 -20.32
N ASP A 133 -13.32 9.02 -20.62
CA ASP A 133 -14.72 8.66 -20.88
C ASP A 133 -15.62 8.74 -19.62
N LEU A 134 -15.24 9.55 -18.63
CA LEU A 134 -15.98 9.79 -17.40
C LEU A 134 -17.17 10.76 -17.64
N PRO A 135 -18.34 10.49 -17.05
CA PRO A 135 -19.51 11.36 -17.23
C PRO A 135 -19.34 12.70 -16.48
N PRO A 136 -20.09 13.76 -16.85
CA PRO A 136 -19.83 15.13 -16.40
C PRO A 136 -19.80 15.34 -14.87
N GLU A 137 -20.60 14.57 -14.12
CA GLU A 137 -20.63 14.58 -12.65
C GLU A 137 -19.30 14.12 -12.03
N GLU A 138 -18.59 13.21 -12.69
CA GLU A 138 -17.25 12.76 -12.29
C GLU A 138 -16.16 13.81 -12.59
N LEU A 139 -16.44 14.78 -13.46
CA LEU A 139 -15.53 15.86 -13.87
C LEU A 139 -15.79 17.19 -13.12
N THR A 140 -16.48 17.13 -11.97
CA THR A 140 -16.72 18.28 -11.09
C THR A 140 -15.49 18.61 -10.23
N VAL A 141 -15.28 19.89 -9.91
CA VAL A 141 -14.10 20.34 -9.14
C VAL A 141 -14.01 19.65 -7.77
N LYS A 142 -15.14 19.50 -7.06
CA LYS A 142 -15.21 18.77 -5.77
C LYS A 142 -14.74 17.32 -5.92
N ARG A 143 -15.21 16.63 -6.97
CA ARG A 143 -14.89 15.23 -7.23
C ARG A 143 -13.42 15.01 -7.58
N LEU A 144 -12.87 15.84 -8.47
CA LEU A 144 -11.48 15.78 -8.90
C LEU A 144 -10.51 16.22 -7.78
N ALA A 145 -10.89 17.17 -6.92
CA ALA A 145 -10.12 17.53 -5.73
C ALA A 145 -10.09 16.39 -4.70
N GLY A 146 -11.21 15.66 -4.52
CA GLY A 146 -11.24 14.43 -3.72
C GLY A 146 -10.32 13.33 -4.27
N GLU A 147 -10.26 13.16 -5.60
CA GLU A 147 -9.33 12.22 -6.24
C GLU A 147 -7.86 12.63 -6.02
N ALA A 148 -7.53 13.91 -6.23
CA ALA A 148 -6.20 14.43 -6.00
C ALA A 148 -5.75 14.29 -4.55
N ASN A 149 -6.68 14.48 -3.58
CA ASN A 149 -6.42 14.26 -2.17
C ASN A 149 -6.13 12.78 -1.84
N VAL A 150 -6.88 11.85 -2.45
CA VAL A 150 -6.62 10.40 -2.32
C VAL A 150 -5.23 10.06 -2.83
N PHE A 151 -4.83 10.52 -4.02
CA PHE A 151 -3.49 10.24 -4.56
C PHE A 151 -2.37 10.84 -3.71
N LEU A 152 -2.50 12.12 -3.34
CA LEU A 152 -1.46 12.84 -2.59
C LEU A 152 -1.27 12.26 -1.18
N SER A 153 -2.38 11.98 -0.46
CA SER A 153 -2.31 11.43 0.89
C SER A 153 -1.78 9.99 0.88
N ALA A 154 -2.36 9.11 0.06
CA ALA A 154 -1.98 7.70 0.05
C ALA A 154 -0.55 7.47 -0.45
N GLY A 155 -0.09 8.23 -1.45
CA GLY A 155 1.28 8.17 -1.95
C GLY A 155 2.31 8.71 -0.95
N THR A 156 2.01 9.79 -0.24
CA THR A 156 2.97 10.42 0.69
C THR A 156 3.22 9.55 1.93
N GLU A 157 2.15 9.17 2.64
CA GLU A 157 2.28 8.58 3.98
C GLU A 157 2.79 7.13 3.94
N THR A 158 2.30 6.33 2.99
CA THR A 158 2.70 4.92 2.87
C THR A 158 4.13 4.75 2.37
N THR A 159 4.55 5.48 1.32
CA THR A 159 5.93 5.46 0.81
C THR A 159 6.91 5.99 1.85
N ALA A 160 6.58 7.07 2.58
CA ALA A 160 7.45 7.61 3.63
C ALA A 160 7.63 6.65 4.81
N SER A 161 6.55 6.03 5.29
CA SER A 161 6.60 5.03 6.37
C SER A 161 7.45 3.82 5.96
N ALA A 162 7.20 3.26 4.76
CA ALA A 162 7.97 2.14 4.24
C ALA A 162 9.48 2.45 4.08
N LEU A 163 9.84 3.65 3.59
CA LEU A 163 11.23 4.07 3.48
C LEU A 163 11.89 4.27 4.86
N THR A 164 11.15 4.77 5.85
CA THR A 164 11.63 4.96 7.23
C THR A 164 11.97 3.62 7.88
N ILE A 165 11.04 2.65 7.83
CA ILE A 165 11.23 1.29 8.36
C ILE A 165 12.37 0.56 7.61
N CYS A 166 12.43 0.69 6.28
CA CYS A 166 13.52 0.13 5.48
C CYS A 166 14.90 0.72 5.89
N THR A 167 14.98 2.04 6.08
CA THR A 167 16.22 2.72 6.51
C THR A 167 16.67 2.24 7.89
N TYR A 168 15.75 2.06 8.84
CA TYR A 168 16.05 1.49 10.15
C TYR A 168 16.66 0.09 10.06
N HIS A 169 16.03 -0.83 9.31
CA HIS A 169 16.54 -2.19 9.19
C HIS A 169 17.88 -2.25 8.44
N LEU A 170 18.07 -1.43 7.40
CA LEU A 170 19.34 -1.34 6.69
C LEU A 170 20.49 -0.85 7.59
N LEU A 171 20.25 0.14 8.45
CA LEU A 171 21.25 0.61 9.43
C LEU A 171 21.66 -0.46 10.47
N ARG A 172 20.82 -1.47 10.71
CA ARG A 172 21.13 -2.60 11.61
C ARG A 172 21.67 -3.84 10.90
N ASN A 173 21.59 -3.91 9.58
CA ASN A 173 21.99 -5.06 8.77
C ASN A 173 23.04 -4.62 7.72
N PRO A 174 24.30 -4.32 8.14
CA PRO A 174 25.34 -3.85 7.24
C PRO A 174 25.65 -4.85 6.10
N ASP A 175 25.47 -6.15 6.32
CA ASP A 175 25.64 -7.18 5.28
C ASP A 175 24.59 -7.05 4.17
N ALA A 176 23.35 -6.68 4.50
CA ALA A 176 22.32 -6.40 3.50
C ALA A 176 22.65 -5.12 2.71
N VAL A 177 23.19 -4.10 3.38
CA VAL A 177 23.69 -2.87 2.72
C VAL A 177 24.86 -3.19 1.78
N ALA A 178 25.77 -4.07 2.18
CA ALA A 178 26.89 -4.52 1.34
C ALA A 178 26.41 -5.28 0.10
N LYS A 179 25.44 -6.20 0.24
CA LYS A 179 24.81 -6.91 -0.89
C LYS A 179 24.13 -5.95 -1.86
N ILE A 180 23.31 -5.02 -1.36
CA ILE A 180 22.63 -4.02 -2.21
C ILE A 180 23.65 -3.11 -2.91
N ARG A 181 24.75 -2.72 -2.24
CA ARG A 181 25.83 -1.94 -2.90
C ARG A 181 26.53 -2.74 -4.01
N ALA A 182 26.78 -4.02 -3.79
CA ALA A 182 27.37 -4.89 -4.81
C ALA A 182 26.42 -5.05 -6.02
N GLU A 183 25.13 -5.28 -5.80
CA GLU A 183 24.12 -5.34 -6.86
C GLU A 183 24.03 -4.02 -7.64
N LEU A 184 23.90 -2.88 -6.94
CA LEU A 184 23.83 -1.55 -7.55
C LEU A 184 25.09 -1.23 -8.38
N ALA A 185 26.27 -1.66 -7.94
CA ALA A 185 27.52 -1.48 -8.69
C ALA A 185 27.58 -2.28 -10.00
N THR A 186 26.78 -3.34 -10.17
CA THR A 186 26.62 -4.03 -11.47
C THR A 186 25.69 -3.28 -12.43
N VAL A 187 24.83 -2.41 -11.90
CA VAL A 187 23.84 -1.65 -12.69
C VAL A 187 24.34 -0.24 -13.02
N ASN A 188 25.03 0.42 -12.09
CA ASN A 188 25.44 1.81 -12.21
C ASN A 188 26.87 2.01 -11.65
N ALA A 189 27.78 2.52 -12.49
CA ALA A 189 29.18 2.72 -12.10
C ALA A 189 29.46 4.02 -11.31
N ASP A 190 28.62 5.07 -11.46
CA ASP A 190 28.70 6.29 -10.64
C ASP A 190 27.56 6.33 -9.61
N PRO A 191 27.86 6.35 -8.29
CA PRO A 191 26.88 6.56 -7.22
C PRO A 191 26.10 7.90 -7.30
N LYS A 192 26.56 8.88 -8.09
CA LYS A 192 25.87 10.16 -8.36
C LYS A 192 24.75 10.06 -9.38
N GLU A 193 24.73 9.00 -10.19
CA GLU A 193 23.58 8.64 -11.00
C GLU A 193 22.71 7.61 -10.25
N LEU A 194 21.41 7.58 -10.52
CA LEU A 194 20.48 6.61 -9.92
C LEU A 194 20.02 5.64 -11.00
N PRO A 195 19.91 4.33 -10.70
CA PRO A 195 19.42 3.35 -11.67
C PRO A 195 17.96 3.66 -12.07
N SER A 196 17.67 3.54 -13.36
CA SER A 196 16.30 3.73 -13.86
C SER A 196 15.32 2.71 -13.28
N TRP A 197 14.05 3.08 -13.16
CA TRP A 197 13.00 2.18 -12.68
C TRP A 197 12.86 0.89 -13.52
N ALA A 198 13.24 0.91 -14.80
CA ALA A 198 13.20 -0.29 -15.65
C ALA A 198 14.04 -1.47 -15.11
N THR A 199 15.03 -1.20 -14.26
CA THR A 199 15.96 -2.21 -13.72
C THR A 199 15.56 -2.79 -12.36
N LEU A 200 14.49 -2.32 -11.72
CA LEU A 200 14.16 -2.60 -10.30
C LEU A 200 12.74 -3.23 -10.15
N LYS A 201 12.44 -4.04 -9.10
CA LYS A 201 11.22 -4.91 -9.07
C LYS A 201 10.56 -5.25 -7.70
N ALA A 202 9.35 -4.68 -7.50
CA ALA A 202 8.13 -5.21 -6.85
C ALA A 202 7.90 -5.26 -5.29
N SER A 203 6.65 -4.91 -4.88
CA SER A 203 5.81 -5.28 -3.68
C SER A 203 5.88 -4.53 -2.29
N HIS A 204 4.80 -4.13 -1.54
CA HIS A 204 3.30 -4.03 -1.72
C HIS A 204 2.57 -3.20 -0.50
N ILE A 205 1.21 -2.88 -0.34
CA ILE A 205 0.36 -2.60 0.96
C ILE A 205 -1.29 -2.53 0.92
N SER A 206 -2.13 -3.00 1.91
CA SER A 206 -3.49 -3.72 1.77
C SER A 206 -4.93 -3.07 1.75
N THR A 207 -6.05 -3.85 1.92
CA THR A 207 -7.51 -3.44 1.81
C THR A 207 -8.55 -4.40 2.48
N LEU A 208 -9.81 -3.93 2.69
CA LEU A 208 -11.02 -4.60 3.27
C LEU A 208 -12.23 -4.69 2.29
N VAL A 209 -13.23 -5.58 2.56
CA VAL A 209 -14.29 -5.99 1.60
C VAL A 209 -15.69 -6.23 2.23
N ALA A 210 -16.77 -6.08 1.45
CA ALA A 210 -18.11 -6.60 1.74
C ALA A 210 -18.81 -7.09 0.44
N PRO A 211 -19.49 -8.27 0.40
CA PRO A 211 -20.18 -8.76 -0.80
C PRO A 211 -21.71 -8.77 -0.69
N ASP A 212 -22.34 -8.95 -1.85
CA ASP A 212 -23.79 -9.06 -2.03
C ASP A 212 -24.31 -10.53 -1.99
N GLU A 213 -23.39 -11.48 -1.78
CA GLU A 213 -23.62 -12.94 -1.68
C GLU A 213 -23.30 -13.43 -0.26
N ASP A 214 -24.01 -14.46 0.22
CA ASP A 214 -23.63 -15.15 1.47
C ASP A 214 -22.37 -15.99 1.20
N VAL A 215 -21.41 -16.00 2.13
CA VAL A 215 -20.10 -16.64 1.92
C VAL A 215 -19.84 -17.69 2.99
N VAL A 216 -19.62 -18.93 2.54
CA VAL A 216 -19.28 -20.05 3.40
C VAL A 216 -17.76 -20.08 3.58
N TYR A 217 -17.30 -19.98 4.82
CA TYR A 217 -15.97 -20.41 5.22
C TYR A 217 -15.99 -21.91 5.53
N GLN A 218 -14.99 -22.64 5.05
CA GLN A 218 -14.71 -24.02 5.42
C GLN A 218 -13.19 -24.15 5.61
N GLY A 219 -12.77 -24.76 6.72
CA GLY A 219 -11.36 -24.97 7.03
C GLY A 219 -11.19 -25.75 8.33
N THR A 220 -10.01 -25.70 8.93
CA THR A 220 -9.70 -26.47 10.16
C THR A 220 -9.17 -25.57 11.27
N TRP A 221 -9.40 -25.97 12.53
CA TRP A 221 -8.94 -25.25 13.71
C TRP A 221 -8.59 -26.21 14.84
N THR A 222 -7.52 -25.93 15.58
CA THR A 222 -7.22 -26.62 16.85
C THR A 222 -7.69 -25.74 18.01
N PRO A 223 -8.73 -26.14 18.78
CA PRO A 223 -9.18 -25.37 19.93
C PRO A 223 -8.13 -25.30 21.05
N PRO A 224 -8.16 -24.30 21.94
CA PRO A 224 -7.34 -24.28 23.16
C PRO A 224 -7.49 -25.58 23.97
N GLY A 225 -6.36 -26.26 24.20
CA GLY A 225 -6.34 -27.57 24.87
C GLY A 225 -6.76 -28.77 24.01
N GLY A 226 -7.11 -28.57 22.74
CA GLY A 226 -7.36 -29.63 21.77
C GLY A 226 -6.06 -30.27 21.27
N SER A 227 -6.05 -31.60 21.13
CA SER A 227 -4.88 -32.37 20.69
C SER A 227 -4.77 -32.55 19.16
N ALA A 228 -5.78 -32.12 18.40
CA ALA A 228 -5.85 -32.23 16.94
C ALA A 228 -6.75 -31.13 16.35
N PRO A 229 -6.57 -30.77 15.07
CA PRO A 229 -7.52 -29.92 14.36
C PRO A 229 -8.90 -30.58 14.23
N VAL A 230 -9.95 -29.76 14.23
CA VAL A 230 -11.32 -30.14 13.87
C VAL A 230 -11.79 -29.33 12.65
N ASP A 231 -12.69 -29.90 11.86
CA ASP A 231 -13.35 -29.19 10.76
C ASP A 231 -14.28 -28.10 11.29
N VAL A 232 -14.20 -26.91 10.69
CA VAL A 232 -15.00 -25.74 11.04
C VAL A 232 -15.66 -25.18 9.79
N SER A 233 -16.96 -24.90 9.88
CA SER A 233 -17.74 -24.27 8.82
C SER A 233 -18.58 -23.12 9.38
N HIS A 234 -18.55 -21.98 8.70
CA HIS A 234 -19.32 -20.79 9.07
C HIS A 234 -19.95 -20.15 7.84
N VAL A 235 -21.20 -19.72 7.96
CA VAL A 235 -21.86 -18.87 6.95
C VAL A 235 -21.72 -17.42 7.41
N ILE A 236 -21.03 -16.61 6.60
CA ILE A 236 -21.03 -15.15 6.72
C ILE A 236 -22.19 -14.63 5.85
N PRO A 237 -23.26 -14.06 6.43
CA PRO A 237 -24.40 -13.59 5.65
C PRO A 237 -24.02 -12.39 4.78
N ARG A 238 -24.71 -12.21 3.65
CA ARG A 238 -24.58 -11.02 2.79
C ARG A 238 -24.74 -9.72 3.56
N GLY A 239 -24.06 -8.67 3.11
CA GLY A 239 -24.08 -7.36 3.75
C GLY A 239 -23.18 -7.24 5.00
N TYR A 240 -22.75 -8.34 5.62
CA TYR A 240 -21.66 -8.30 6.59
C TYR A 240 -20.35 -7.92 5.91
N ALA A 241 -19.60 -7.03 6.54
CA ALA A 241 -18.22 -6.75 6.19
C ALA A 241 -17.34 -7.94 6.59
N TYR A 242 -16.32 -8.26 5.79
CA TYR A 242 -15.26 -9.16 6.25
C TYR A 242 -13.90 -8.88 5.63
N GLY A 243 -12.87 -9.26 6.39
CA GLY A 243 -11.49 -8.99 6.06
C GLY A 243 -10.51 -9.89 6.78
N MET A 244 -9.23 -9.63 6.55
CA MET A 244 -8.12 -10.27 7.23
C MET A 244 -6.97 -9.26 7.34
N SER A 245 -6.30 -9.26 8.49
CA SER A 245 -5.19 -8.35 8.76
C SER A 245 -3.95 -8.77 7.99
N ALA A 246 -3.37 -7.81 7.27
CA ALA A 246 -2.06 -7.96 6.65
C ALA A 246 -0.99 -8.34 7.68
N TYR A 247 -1.00 -7.70 8.85
CA TYR A 247 -0.06 -7.98 9.93
C TYR A 247 -0.14 -9.43 10.42
N ILE A 248 -1.34 -9.93 10.74
CA ILE A 248 -1.53 -11.33 11.18
C ILE A 248 -1.08 -12.31 10.07
N MET A 249 -1.35 -11.98 8.82
CA MET A 249 -0.94 -12.79 7.67
C MET A 249 0.56 -12.77 7.39
N HIS A 250 1.28 -11.69 7.69
CA HIS A 250 2.74 -11.58 7.49
C HIS A 250 3.55 -12.04 8.71
N THR A 251 2.89 -12.14 9.88
CA THR A 251 3.46 -12.70 11.13
C THR A 251 3.07 -14.16 11.38
N ASP A 252 2.35 -14.79 10.45
CA ASP A 252 2.06 -16.22 10.51
C ASP A 252 3.33 -17.04 10.21
N GLU A 253 3.92 -17.65 11.25
CA GLU A 253 5.14 -18.46 11.13
C GLU A 253 4.99 -19.66 10.19
N ARG A 254 3.75 -20.13 9.93
CA ARG A 254 3.45 -21.21 8.98
C ARG A 254 3.75 -20.79 7.52
N LEU A 255 3.71 -19.48 7.25
CA LEU A 255 3.96 -18.87 5.94
C LEU A 255 5.33 -18.19 5.88
N PHE A 256 5.71 -17.53 6.98
CA PHE A 256 6.90 -16.69 7.08
C PHE A 256 7.70 -17.07 8.35
N PRO A 257 8.47 -18.18 8.37
CA PRO A 257 9.19 -18.64 9.56
C PRO A 257 10.14 -17.57 10.13
N GLU A 258 10.18 -17.38 11.45
CA GLU A 258 10.90 -16.27 12.09
C GLU A 258 10.47 -14.89 11.52
N PRO A 259 9.17 -14.53 11.54
CA PRO A 259 8.64 -13.40 10.76
C PRO A 259 9.14 -12.04 11.26
N SER A 260 9.48 -11.94 12.55
CA SER A 260 10.06 -10.74 13.18
C SER A 260 11.50 -10.44 12.72
N LYS A 261 12.19 -11.38 12.06
CA LYS A 261 13.53 -11.16 11.52
C LYS A 261 13.48 -10.55 10.12
N PHE A 262 14.19 -9.43 9.97
CA PHE A 262 14.46 -8.80 8.68
C PHE A 262 15.41 -9.68 7.86
N LEU A 263 14.84 -10.56 7.04
CA LEU A 263 15.55 -11.51 6.18
C LEU A 263 15.17 -11.26 4.71
N PRO A 264 15.87 -10.37 3.98
CA PRO A 264 15.64 -10.14 2.55
C PRO A 264 15.67 -11.44 1.71
N GLU A 265 16.56 -12.36 2.08
CA GLU A 265 16.79 -13.66 1.42
C GLU A 265 15.58 -14.61 1.52
N ARG A 266 14.61 -14.34 2.41
CA ARG A 266 13.33 -15.05 2.50
C ARG A 266 12.58 -15.13 1.17
N TRP A 267 12.77 -14.12 0.32
CA TRP A 267 12.15 -14.00 -1.00
C TRP A 267 12.93 -14.69 -2.12
N LEU A 268 14.04 -15.35 -1.80
CA LEU A 268 14.92 -16.04 -2.73
C LEU A 268 14.89 -17.57 -2.51
N ASP A 269 15.28 -18.31 -3.53
CA ASP A 269 15.62 -19.73 -3.44
C ASP A 269 17.15 -19.93 -3.33
N GLU A 270 17.57 -21.20 -3.27
CA GLU A 270 18.98 -21.61 -3.15
C GLU A 270 19.87 -21.14 -4.32
N ASN A 271 19.26 -20.75 -5.45
CA ASN A 271 19.94 -20.23 -6.64
C ASN A 271 19.85 -18.68 -6.73
N GLY A 272 19.41 -18.02 -5.67
CA GLY A 272 19.16 -16.57 -5.64
C GLY A 272 18.01 -16.11 -6.54
N GLN A 273 17.17 -17.02 -7.05
CA GLN A 273 16.01 -16.65 -7.87
C GLN A 273 14.79 -16.38 -6.98
N ARG A 274 13.83 -15.58 -7.46
CA ARG A 274 12.69 -15.17 -6.60
C ARG A 274 11.77 -16.36 -6.31
N LYS A 275 11.65 -16.70 -5.03
CA LYS A 275 10.86 -17.82 -4.50
C LYS A 275 9.36 -17.59 -4.71
N LYS A 276 8.77 -18.44 -5.55
CA LYS A 276 7.34 -18.39 -5.92
C LYS A 276 6.45 -18.94 -4.79
N GLY A 277 5.24 -18.39 -4.69
CA GLY A 277 4.16 -18.88 -3.84
C GLY A 277 3.87 -17.98 -2.64
N LEU A 278 4.91 -17.43 -2.01
CA LEU A 278 4.75 -16.48 -0.90
C LEU A 278 4.02 -15.20 -1.34
N GLU A 279 4.08 -14.82 -2.62
CA GLU A 279 3.35 -13.67 -3.15
C GLU A 279 1.82 -13.88 -3.12
N ARG A 280 1.34 -15.13 -3.00
CA ARG A 280 -0.10 -15.43 -2.79
C ARG A 280 -0.57 -14.90 -1.44
N PHE A 281 0.23 -15.10 -0.40
CA PHE A 281 -0.06 -14.67 0.97
C PHE A 281 0.46 -13.29 1.33
N LEU A 282 1.27 -12.68 0.45
CA LEU A 282 1.71 -11.30 0.54
C LEU A 282 0.52 -10.33 0.34
N LEU A 283 -0.35 -10.28 1.36
CA LEU A 283 -1.38 -9.27 1.59
C LEU A 283 -0.79 -7.94 2.01
N THR A 284 0.26 -7.55 1.32
CA THR A 284 0.55 -6.15 1.19
C THR A 284 -0.42 -5.58 0.12
N PHE A 285 -0.24 -5.41 -1.22
CA PHE A 285 -1.02 -4.40 -2.02
C PHE A 285 -2.53 -4.61 -2.24
N SER A 286 -3.14 -5.56 -1.54
CA SER A 286 -4.45 -6.14 -1.81
C SER A 286 -4.48 -6.83 -3.17
N LYS A 287 -5.55 -7.56 -3.43
CA LYS A 287 -5.71 -8.44 -4.60
C LYS A 287 -7.07 -8.18 -5.23
N GLY A 288 -7.27 -8.74 -6.42
CA GLY A 288 -8.47 -8.51 -7.22
C GLY A 288 -8.75 -7.03 -7.53
N SER A 289 -10.02 -6.73 -7.79
CA SER A 289 -10.49 -5.43 -8.30
C SER A 289 -10.28 -4.21 -7.38
N ARG A 290 -9.97 -4.44 -6.09
CA ARG A 290 -9.74 -3.39 -5.08
C ARG A 290 -8.26 -3.21 -4.69
N GLN A 291 -7.33 -3.93 -5.33
CA GLN A 291 -5.89 -3.74 -5.21
C GLN A 291 -5.50 -2.25 -5.36
N CYS A 292 -4.43 -1.79 -4.70
CA CYS A 292 -3.98 -0.39 -4.82
C CYS A 292 -3.76 0.04 -6.29
N LEU A 293 -3.97 1.32 -6.57
CA LEU A 293 -3.77 1.90 -7.89
C LEU A 293 -2.34 2.40 -8.11
N GLY A 294 -1.75 3.09 -7.12
CA GLY A 294 -0.36 3.57 -7.14
C GLY A 294 0.71 2.46 -7.09
N MET A 295 0.30 1.20 -7.28
CA MET A 295 1.11 0.01 -7.01
C MET A 295 2.44 -0.02 -7.76
N GLN A 296 2.48 0.35 -9.03
CA GLN A 296 3.74 0.35 -9.78
C GLN A 296 4.58 1.61 -9.48
N LEU A 297 3.95 2.72 -9.10
CA LEU A 297 4.63 3.99 -8.77
C LEU A 297 5.36 3.88 -7.44
N ALA A 298 4.72 3.27 -6.43
CA ALA A 298 5.36 3.03 -5.13
C ALA A 298 6.66 2.20 -5.24
N TYR A 299 6.81 1.30 -6.24
CA TYR A 299 8.10 0.62 -6.47
C TYR A 299 9.11 1.47 -7.22
N CYS A 300 8.68 2.32 -8.14
CA CYS A 300 9.54 3.33 -8.75
C CYS A 300 10.15 4.23 -7.66
N GLU A 301 9.29 4.80 -6.80
CA GLU A 301 9.70 5.64 -5.67
C GLU A 301 10.58 4.87 -4.68
N LEU A 302 10.12 3.73 -4.15
CA LEU A 302 10.85 3.01 -3.09
C LEU A 302 12.20 2.45 -3.55
N HIS A 303 12.32 1.83 -4.73
CA HIS A 303 13.61 1.27 -5.14
C HIS A 303 14.62 2.37 -5.46
N VAL A 304 14.21 3.45 -6.12
CA VAL A 304 15.11 4.57 -6.43
C VAL A 304 15.49 5.34 -5.16
N ALA A 305 14.55 5.52 -4.22
CA ALA A 305 14.84 6.13 -2.91
C ALA A 305 15.74 5.26 -2.03
N VAL A 306 15.52 3.95 -1.96
CA VAL A 306 16.40 3.02 -1.22
C VAL A 306 17.80 2.99 -1.84
N ALA A 307 17.92 2.94 -3.17
CA ALA A 307 19.23 3.04 -3.83
C ALA A 307 19.94 4.37 -3.51
N ALA A 308 19.23 5.50 -3.55
CA ALA A 308 19.76 6.81 -3.17
C ALA A 308 20.21 6.85 -1.69
N VAL A 309 19.39 6.33 -0.77
CA VAL A 309 19.71 6.23 0.65
C VAL A 309 20.93 5.34 0.89
N VAL A 310 21.00 4.17 0.27
CA VAL A 310 22.10 3.20 0.41
C VAL A 310 23.44 3.76 -0.08
N LEU A 311 23.43 4.48 -1.19
CA LEU A 311 24.63 5.04 -1.80
C LEU A 311 25.07 6.38 -1.18
N ARG A 312 24.13 7.22 -0.73
CA ARG A 312 24.40 8.65 -0.43
C ARG A 312 24.09 9.09 1.00
N ALA A 313 23.25 8.36 1.74
CA ALA A 313 22.85 8.72 3.09
C ALA A 313 23.41 7.76 4.15
N LEU A 314 23.28 6.45 3.97
CA LEU A 314 23.81 5.43 4.89
C LEU A 314 25.30 5.54 5.23
N PRO A 315 26.24 6.05 4.38
CA PRO A 315 27.62 6.26 4.81
C PRO A 315 27.78 7.33 5.92
N TYR A 316 26.80 8.23 6.05
CA TYR A 316 26.90 9.48 6.83
C TYR A 316 25.82 9.60 7.90
N MET A 317 25.18 8.50 8.30
CA MET A 317 24.17 8.52 9.36
C MET A 317 24.13 7.23 10.18
N ARG A 318 23.77 7.36 11.47
CA ARG A 318 23.56 6.26 12.42
C ARG A 318 22.24 6.39 13.16
N LEU A 319 21.76 5.29 13.74
CA LEU A 319 20.60 5.32 14.66
C LEU A 319 20.94 6.15 15.90
N TYR A 320 20.03 7.05 16.28
CA TYR A 320 20.14 7.88 17.47
C TYR A 320 18.98 7.59 18.42
N GLU A 321 19.29 7.07 19.62
CA GLU A 321 18.29 6.69 20.64
C GLU A 321 17.06 5.94 20.04
N THR A 322 17.28 5.02 19.10
CA THR A 322 16.20 4.32 18.36
C THR A 322 16.39 2.82 18.49
N THR A 323 15.31 2.12 18.86
CA THR A 323 15.29 0.70 19.22
C THR A 323 14.25 -0.06 18.39
N ASP A 324 14.16 -1.39 18.57
CA ASP A 324 13.10 -2.18 17.92
C ASP A 324 11.69 -1.71 18.33
N VAL A 325 11.51 -1.23 19.58
CA VAL A 325 10.24 -0.68 20.11
C VAL A 325 9.79 0.59 19.35
N ASP A 326 10.71 1.30 18.70
CA ASP A 326 10.38 2.49 17.90
C ASP A 326 9.84 2.15 16.49
N VAL A 327 9.88 0.87 16.08
CA VAL A 327 9.40 0.36 14.77
C VAL A 327 8.48 -0.86 14.85
N GLU A 328 8.41 -1.54 15.99
CA GLU A 328 7.52 -2.69 16.24
C GLU A 328 6.05 -2.29 16.14
N TYR A 329 5.21 -3.18 15.57
CA TYR A 329 3.77 -2.97 15.44
C TYR A 329 3.06 -2.99 16.81
N ASP A 330 2.30 -1.93 17.12
CA ASP A 330 1.41 -1.88 18.31
C ASP A 330 -0.07 -1.70 17.89
N PHE A 331 -0.34 -0.90 16.83
CA PHE A 331 -1.68 -0.67 16.26
C PHE A 331 -1.61 -0.06 14.84
N ASP A 332 -2.74 0.06 14.14
CA ASP A 332 -2.83 0.75 12.84
C ASP A 332 -3.57 2.10 12.92
N LEU A 333 -3.07 3.09 12.17
CA LEU A 333 -3.74 4.35 11.80
C LEU A 333 -3.54 4.62 10.30
N ALA A 334 -4.17 3.80 9.45
CA ALA A 334 -3.97 3.72 7.99
C ALA A 334 -2.55 3.28 7.53
N VAL A 335 -1.52 3.61 8.29
CA VAL A 335 -0.23 2.91 8.34
C VAL A 335 -0.04 2.29 9.72
N SER A 336 0.84 1.30 9.83
CA SER A 336 1.17 0.67 11.11
C SER A 336 1.98 1.61 11.99
N MET A 337 1.66 1.63 13.28
CA MET A 337 2.17 2.57 14.28
C MET A 337 2.95 1.85 15.39
N PRO A 338 4.08 2.40 15.83
CA PRO A 338 4.78 1.92 17.00
C PRO A 338 4.10 2.34 18.30
N LYS A 339 4.48 1.66 19.38
CA LYS A 339 3.86 1.80 20.70
C LYS A 339 3.80 3.24 21.19
N LYS A 340 2.65 3.63 21.76
CA LYS A 340 2.41 4.99 22.28
C LYS A 340 3.50 5.40 23.28
N GLY A 341 4.33 6.36 22.89
CA GLY A 341 5.51 6.81 23.64
C GLY A 341 6.83 6.66 22.87
N SER A 342 6.84 5.86 21.80
CA SER A 342 7.88 5.86 20.77
C SER A 342 8.18 7.28 20.28
N LYS A 343 9.45 7.57 20.05
CA LYS A 343 9.90 8.83 19.43
C LYS A 343 10.07 8.69 17.91
N GLY A 344 9.73 7.52 17.35
CA GLY A 344 9.98 7.14 15.96
C GLY A 344 11.45 6.93 15.65
N VAL A 345 11.74 6.55 14.40
CA VAL A 345 13.12 6.41 13.91
C VAL A 345 13.81 7.76 13.89
N ARG A 346 14.86 7.91 14.71
CA ARG A 346 15.70 9.10 14.79
C ARG A 346 17.13 8.76 14.40
N LEU A 347 17.74 9.65 13.63
CA LEU A 347 19.07 9.48 13.05
C LEU A 347 19.96 10.64 13.46
N GLU A 348 21.25 10.36 13.61
CA GLU A 348 22.31 11.35 13.77
C GLU A 348 23.24 11.29 12.56
N MET A 349 23.61 12.45 12.03
CA MET A 349 24.56 12.57 10.92
C MET A 349 25.99 12.50 11.45
N ILE A 350 26.90 11.88 10.69
CA ILE A 350 28.32 11.66 11.03
C ILE A 350 29.27 12.09 9.91
#